data_AF-A0A973RIQ4-F1
#
_entry.id   AF-A0A973RIQ4-F1
#
_cell.length_a   1.000
_cell.length_b   1.000
_cell.length_c   1.000
_cell.angle_alpha   90.00
_cell.angle_beta   90.00
_cell.angle_gamma   90.00
#
_symmetry.space_group_name_H-M   'P 1'
#
loop_
_entity.id
_entity.type
_entity.pdbx_description
1 polymer ?
#
loop_
_entity_poly.entity_id
_entity_poly.type
_entity_poly.pdbx_seq_one_letter_code
_entity_poly.pdbx_strand_id
1 'polypeptide(L)'
;MTTETSSASSGAKSGRAAAPEPGWEESRAVAEASRETEWTRPSFAKALYLGDFQWDIIYPPPVPSAEATEEGEEFLRRVLQLAHTMDGGRIEAEDRIPDEYLRSLAALGVFGMKIPKEYGGLGLPLAYYGRALMLLGSVHPSLGALLSAHQSIGVPEPVKLFGSEAQKQAFLPRCAAGAVTAFLLTEPDVGS
;
A
#
# COMPACT_ATOMS: atom_id res chain seq x y z
N MET A 1 -55.15 -12.11 42.26
CA MET A 1 -55.51 -12.97 41.12
C MET A 1 -54.86 -12.37 39.87
N THR A 2 -53.75 -12.98 39.44
CA THR A 2 -53.17 -13.03 38.07
C THR A 2 -53.02 -11.72 37.27
N THR A 3 -51.83 -11.11 37.16
CA THR A 3 -50.67 -11.38 36.24
C THR A 3 -50.94 -11.11 34.76
N GLU A 4 -50.16 -10.19 34.17
CA GLU A 4 -49.34 -10.33 32.93
C GLU A 4 -48.74 -8.95 32.57
N THR A 5 -47.50 -8.60 32.96
CA THR A 5 -46.22 -8.74 32.22
C THR A 5 -46.26 -8.39 30.72
N SER A 6 -45.64 -7.27 30.35
CA SER A 6 -44.99 -7.11 29.04
C SER A 6 -43.57 -6.56 29.25
N SER A 7 -42.64 -7.24 28.59
CA SER A 7 -41.22 -7.35 28.85
C SER A 7 -40.38 -6.17 28.39
N ALA A 8 -39.38 -5.84 29.21
CA ALA A 8 -38.23 -5.04 28.83
C ALA A 8 -37.42 -5.69 27.70
N SER A 9 -37.03 -4.89 26.71
CA SER A 9 -35.97 -5.23 25.76
C SER A 9 -34.72 -4.43 26.15
N SER A 10 -33.86 -5.07 26.94
CA SER A 10 -32.52 -4.58 27.24
C SER A 10 -31.62 -4.83 26.02
N GLY A 11 -31.29 -3.76 25.29
CA GLY A 11 -30.26 -3.80 24.26
C GLY A 11 -28.90 -4.12 24.88
N ALA A 12 -28.46 -5.37 24.78
CA ALA A 12 -27.12 -5.78 25.17
C ALA A 12 -26.10 -5.12 24.24
N LYS A 13 -25.38 -4.12 24.75
CA LYS A 13 -24.13 -3.64 24.15
C LYS A 13 -23.14 -4.80 24.18
N SER A 14 -22.82 -5.39 23.03
CA SER A 14 -21.70 -6.34 22.91
C SER A 14 -20.39 -5.58 23.07
N GLY A 15 -19.98 -5.35 24.32
CA GLY A 15 -18.66 -4.82 24.65
C GLY A 15 -17.62 -5.87 24.34
N ARG A 16 -16.96 -5.74 23.17
CA ARG A 16 -15.66 -6.38 22.98
C ARG A 16 -14.71 -5.62 23.91
N ALA A 17 -14.24 -6.27 24.97
CA ALA A 17 -13.27 -5.67 25.87
C ALA A 17 -12.07 -5.21 25.04
N ALA A 18 -11.74 -3.91 25.10
CA ALA A 18 -10.52 -3.40 24.50
C ALA A 18 -9.34 -4.14 25.12
N ALA A 19 -8.40 -4.59 24.29
CA ALA A 19 -7.15 -5.13 24.78
C ALA A 19 -6.49 -4.05 25.68
N PRO A 20 -5.80 -4.44 26.77
CA PRO A 20 -5.11 -3.48 27.60
C PRO A 20 -4.09 -2.70 26.77
N GLU A 21 -4.06 -1.37 26.96
CA GLU A 21 -3.07 -0.49 26.35
C GLU A 21 -1.65 -0.95 26.73
N PRO A 22 -0.73 -1.17 25.77
CA PRO A 22 0.63 -1.57 26.08
C PRO A 22 1.34 -0.52 26.93
N GLY A 23 2.05 -0.96 27.97
CA GLY A 23 2.87 -0.05 28.78
C GLY A 23 4.06 0.49 27.99
N TRP A 24 4.61 1.64 28.40
CA TRP A 24 5.82 2.25 27.81
C TRP A 24 6.97 1.23 27.62
N GLU A 25 7.19 0.37 28.60
CA GLU A 25 8.28 -0.62 28.55
C GLU A 25 8.04 -1.67 27.48
N GLU A 26 6.80 -2.08 27.28
CA GLU A 26 6.40 -3.05 26.26
C GLU A 26 6.53 -2.45 24.86
N SER A 27 6.03 -1.22 24.66
CA SER A 27 6.20 -0.47 23.42
C SER A 27 7.68 -0.23 23.07
N ARG A 28 8.51 0.12 24.07
CA ARG A 28 9.96 0.28 23.89
C ARG A 28 10.62 -1.07 23.56
N ALA A 29 10.24 -2.14 24.23
CA ALA A 29 10.80 -3.47 23.97
C ALA A 29 10.48 -3.96 22.55
N VAL A 30 9.27 -3.71 22.04
CA VAL A 30 8.88 -4.00 20.66
C VAL A 30 9.71 -3.18 19.66
N ALA A 31 9.92 -1.89 19.93
CA ALA A 31 10.75 -1.04 19.08
C ALA A 31 12.22 -1.51 19.05
N GLU A 32 12.79 -1.87 20.20
CA GLU A 32 14.15 -2.39 20.32
C GLU A 32 14.31 -3.77 19.64
N ALA A 33 13.33 -4.66 19.78
CA ALA A 33 13.31 -5.96 19.12
C ALA A 33 13.18 -5.86 17.59
N SER A 34 12.72 -4.73 17.07
CA SER A 34 12.61 -4.46 15.64
C SER A 34 13.91 -3.92 15.02
N ARG A 35 14.96 -3.68 15.82
CA ARG A 35 16.26 -3.26 15.29
C ARG A 35 16.90 -4.41 14.50
N GLU A 36 17.36 -4.12 13.29
CA GLU A 36 18.19 -5.07 12.52
C GLU A 36 19.51 -5.31 13.26
N THR A 37 19.70 -6.53 13.76
CA THR A 37 20.94 -6.95 14.44
C THR A 37 21.98 -7.52 13.47
N GLU A 38 21.54 -7.98 12.30
CA GLU A 38 22.40 -8.52 11.23
C GLU A 38 22.27 -7.66 9.98
N TRP A 39 23.36 -6.98 9.59
CA TRP A 39 23.41 -6.22 8.34
C TRP A 39 23.60 -7.14 7.13
N THR A 40 22.49 -7.71 6.67
CA THR A 40 22.46 -8.58 5.47
C THR A 40 22.33 -7.79 4.16
N ARG A 41 22.08 -6.48 4.24
CA ARG A 41 21.96 -5.57 3.09
C ARG A 41 22.97 -4.42 3.22
N PRO A 42 24.06 -4.40 2.44
CA PRO A 42 25.02 -3.30 2.49
C PRO A 42 24.34 -1.99 2.05
N SER A 43 24.67 -0.89 2.72
CA SER A 43 24.09 0.43 2.43
C SER A 43 25.17 1.38 1.92
N PHE A 44 24.98 1.87 0.70
CA PHE A 44 25.88 2.83 0.06
C PHE A 44 25.99 4.12 0.85
N ALA A 45 24.85 4.67 1.27
CA ALA A 45 24.83 5.88 2.06
C ALA A 45 25.62 5.69 3.37
N LYS A 46 25.42 4.57 4.07
CA LYS A 46 26.15 4.29 5.30
C LYS A 46 27.66 4.14 5.07
N ALA A 47 28.07 3.36 4.06
CA ALA A 47 29.48 3.16 3.73
C ALA A 47 30.16 4.50 3.38
N LEU A 48 29.49 5.32 2.56
CA LEU A 48 29.97 6.64 2.18
C LEU A 48 30.21 7.55 3.41
N TYR A 49 29.28 7.56 4.38
CA TYR A 49 29.44 8.30 5.64
C TYR A 49 30.63 7.82 6.47
N LEU A 50 30.99 6.55 6.35
CA LEU A 50 32.14 5.94 7.03
C LEU A 50 33.45 6.07 6.22
N GLY A 51 33.44 6.82 5.11
CA GLY A 51 34.60 7.02 4.25
C GLY A 51 34.91 5.85 3.32
N ASP A 52 33.96 4.93 3.13
CA ASP A 52 34.07 3.76 2.28
C ASP A 52 33.18 3.88 1.03
N PHE A 53 33.80 4.13 -0.12
CA PHE A 53 33.10 4.34 -1.39
C PHE A 53 32.88 3.01 -2.13
N GLN A 54 31.73 2.39 -1.89
CA GLN A 54 31.33 1.13 -2.50
C GLN A 54 30.46 1.39 -3.75
N TRP A 55 31.07 1.69 -4.90
CA TRP A 55 30.30 2.02 -6.12
C TRP A 55 29.45 0.86 -6.66
N ASP A 56 29.95 -0.36 -6.48
CA ASP A 56 29.42 -1.61 -7.00
C ASP A 56 28.06 -2.02 -6.42
N ILE A 57 27.69 -1.51 -5.24
CA ILE A 57 26.40 -1.81 -4.62
C ILE A 57 25.23 -0.97 -5.16
N ILE A 58 25.50 0.08 -5.94
CA ILE A 58 24.47 0.90 -6.61
C ILE A 58 24.59 0.89 -8.13
N TYR A 59 25.72 0.44 -8.68
CA TYR A 59 25.99 0.45 -10.11
C TYR A 59 26.65 -0.85 -10.61
N PRO A 60 26.19 -1.43 -11.74
CA PRO A 60 25.05 -1.01 -12.53
C PRO A 60 23.73 -1.17 -11.75
N PRO A 61 22.68 -0.39 -12.07
CA PRO A 61 21.42 -0.53 -11.38
C PRO A 61 20.87 -1.96 -11.55
N PRO A 62 20.17 -2.50 -10.55
CA PRO A 62 19.59 -3.83 -10.66
C PRO A 62 18.60 -3.87 -11.83
N VAL A 63 18.81 -4.83 -12.74
CA VAL A 63 17.95 -5.05 -13.90
C VAL A 63 16.99 -6.20 -13.58
N PRO A 64 15.67 -6.04 -13.77
CA PRO A 64 14.72 -7.14 -13.65
C PRO A 64 15.03 -8.27 -14.63
N SER A 65 14.46 -9.47 -14.41
CA SER A 65 14.54 -10.54 -15.41
C SER A 65 13.93 -10.10 -16.75
N ALA A 66 14.32 -10.78 -17.85
CA ALA A 66 13.76 -10.50 -19.17
C ALA A 66 12.22 -10.64 -19.18
N GLU A 67 11.70 -11.69 -18.54
CA GLU A 67 10.27 -11.92 -18.37
C GLU A 67 9.58 -10.76 -17.60
N ALA A 68 10.12 -10.37 -16.44
CA ALA A 68 9.55 -9.28 -15.65
C ALA A 68 9.64 -7.92 -16.38
N THR A 69 10.64 -7.76 -17.26
CA THR A 69 10.79 -6.59 -18.13
C THR A 69 9.71 -6.57 -19.19
N GLU A 70 9.48 -7.67 -19.89
CA GLU A 70 8.44 -7.79 -20.90
C GLU A 70 7.04 -7.57 -20.31
N GLU A 71 6.71 -8.23 -19.19
CA GLU A 71 5.44 -8.04 -18.48
C GLU A 71 5.25 -6.58 -18.03
N GLY A 72 6.32 -5.96 -17.53
CA GLY A 72 6.32 -4.58 -17.09
C GLY A 72 6.09 -3.58 -18.22
N GLU A 73 6.79 -3.72 -19.35
CA GLU A 73 6.61 -2.84 -20.52
C GLU A 73 5.22 -3.02 -21.16
N GLU A 74 4.72 -4.24 -21.23
CA GLU A 74 3.34 -4.53 -21.68
C GLU A 74 2.32 -3.79 -20.81
N PHE A 75 2.47 -3.92 -19.49
CA PHE A 75 1.59 -3.26 -18.54
C PHE A 75 1.65 -1.74 -18.68
N LEU A 76 2.85 -1.14 -18.76
CA LEU A 76 3.01 0.31 -18.92
C LEU A 76 2.38 0.83 -20.21
N ARG A 77 2.42 0.06 -21.31
CA ARG A 77 1.77 0.46 -22.56
C ARG A 77 0.25 0.56 -22.40
N ARG A 78 -0.35 -0.39 -21.68
CA ARG A 78 -1.79 -0.37 -21.37
C ARG A 78 -2.16 0.76 -20.41
N VAL A 79 -1.30 1.05 -19.42
CA VAL A 79 -1.46 2.20 -18.52
C VAL A 79 -1.41 3.50 -19.30
N LEU A 80 -0.45 3.65 -20.22
CA LEU A 80 -0.32 4.84 -21.06
C LEU A 80 -1.55 5.05 -21.95
N GLN A 81 -2.04 3.98 -22.59
CA GLN A 81 -3.27 4.03 -23.39
C GLN A 81 -4.47 4.48 -22.56
N LEU A 82 -4.62 3.94 -21.35
CA LEU A 82 -5.69 4.35 -20.45
C LEU A 82 -5.52 5.80 -19.98
N ALA A 83 -4.29 6.22 -19.65
CA ALA A 83 -3.98 7.58 -19.22
C ALA A 83 -4.37 8.63 -20.28
N HIS A 84 -4.22 8.32 -21.58
CA HIS A 84 -4.66 9.21 -22.67
C HIS A 84 -6.18 9.44 -22.73
N THR A 85 -6.97 8.62 -22.04
CA THR A 85 -8.44 8.79 -21.96
C THR A 85 -8.89 9.60 -20.75
N MET A 86 -7.96 9.97 -19.87
CA MET A 86 -8.22 10.71 -18.64
C MET A 86 -7.91 12.19 -18.81
N ASP A 87 -8.70 13.04 -18.17
CA ASP A 87 -8.52 14.49 -18.17
C ASP A 87 -8.20 14.98 -16.75
N GLY A 88 -6.98 15.46 -16.56
CA GLY A 88 -6.54 16.04 -15.29
C GLY A 88 -7.27 17.35 -14.96
N GLY A 89 -7.68 18.14 -15.96
CA GLY A 89 -8.42 19.37 -15.74
C GLY A 89 -9.80 19.12 -15.12
N ARG A 90 -10.42 17.99 -15.44
CA ARG A 90 -11.66 17.54 -14.81
C ARG A 90 -11.47 17.15 -13.35
N ILE A 91 -10.34 16.51 -13.01
CA ILE A 91 -10.01 16.16 -11.63
C ILE A 91 -9.89 17.43 -10.78
N GLU A 92 -9.18 18.43 -11.29
CA GLU A 92 -9.01 19.74 -10.63
C GLU A 92 -10.37 20.46 -10.47
N ALA A 93 -11.17 20.53 -11.54
CA ALA A 93 -12.45 21.24 -11.52
C ALA A 93 -13.50 20.60 -10.59
N GLU A 94 -13.48 19.28 -10.43
CA GLU A 94 -14.42 18.54 -9.59
C GLU A 94 -13.90 18.29 -8.16
N ASP A 95 -12.64 18.65 -7.87
CA ASP A 95 -11.94 18.35 -6.60
C ASP A 95 -12.03 16.88 -6.18
N ARG A 96 -12.02 15.98 -7.18
CA ARG A 96 -12.12 14.53 -6.97
C ARG A 96 -11.63 13.77 -8.19
N ILE A 97 -11.15 12.55 -7.98
CA ILE A 97 -10.90 11.62 -9.09
C ILE A 97 -12.24 11.00 -9.51
N PRO A 98 -12.66 11.12 -10.79
CA PRO A 98 -13.89 10.51 -11.27
C PRO A 98 -13.91 8.98 -11.07
N ASP A 99 -15.04 8.44 -10.61
CA ASP A 99 -15.17 7.01 -10.30
C ASP A 99 -14.92 6.11 -11.51
N GLU A 100 -15.22 6.58 -12.73
CA GLU A 100 -14.92 5.87 -13.97
C GLU A 100 -13.42 5.71 -14.22
N TYR A 101 -12.60 6.66 -13.76
CA TYR A 101 -11.14 6.54 -13.83
C TYR A 101 -10.69 5.46 -12.85
N LEU A 102 -11.20 5.50 -11.61
CA LEU A 102 -10.91 4.48 -10.60
C LEU A 102 -11.32 3.08 -11.05
N ARG A 103 -12.52 2.92 -11.60
CA ARG A 103 -13.00 1.63 -12.14
C ARG A 103 -12.11 1.13 -13.28
N SER A 104 -11.70 2.01 -14.19
CA SER A 104 -10.84 1.62 -15.32
C SER A 104 -9.43 1.23 -14.86
N LEU A 105 -8.88 1.94 -13.88
CA LEU A 105 -7.59 1.61 -13.25
C LEU A 105 -7.65 0.28 -12.50
N ALA A 106 -8.74 0.03 -11.76
CA ALA A 106 -8.98 -1.24 -11.08
C ALA A 106 -9.10 -2.41 -12.07
N ALA A 107 -9.89 -2.24 -13.14
CA ALA A 107 -10.04 -3.26 -14.18
C ALA A 107 -8.72 -3.59 -14.90
N LEU A 108 -7.82 -2.59 -15.02
CA LEU A 108 -6.48 -2.80 -15.58
C LEU A 108 -5.49 -3.46 -14.59
N GLY A 109 -5.84 -3.54 -13.30
CA GLY A 109 -4.98 -4.13 -12.26
C GLY A 109 -4.03 -3.14 -11.59
N VAL A 110 -4.24 -1.83 -11.77
CA VAL A 110 -3.33 -0.78 -11.27
C VAL A 110 -3.25 -0.78 -9.73
N PHE A 111 -4.33 -1.10 -9.03
CA PHE A 111 -4.32 -1.21 -7.56
C PHE A 111 -3.54 -2.44 -7.04
N GLY A 112 -3.25 -3.40 -7.92
CA GLY A 112 -2.58 -4.67 -7.61
C GLY A 112 -1.13 -4.78 -8.08
N MET A 113 -0.51 -3.70 -8.61
CA MET A 113 0.82 -3.74 -9.24
C MET A 113 1.89 -4.54 -8.46
N LYS A 114 2.10 -4.26 -7.17
CA LYS A 114 3.14 -4.94 -6.35
C LYS A 114 2.64 -6.14 -5.54
N ILE A 115 1.33 -6.40 -5.57
CA ILE A 115 0.72 -7.52 -4.84
C ILE A 115 1.14 -8.82 -5.56
N PRO A 116 1.56 -9.88 -4.84
CA PRO A 116 1.95 -11.13 -5.47
C PRO A 116 0.82 -11.75 -6.31
N LYS A 117 1.19 -12.44 -7.40
CA LYS A 117 0.24 -13.06 -8.35
C LYS A 117 -0.71 -14.05 -7.68
N GLU A 118 -0.26 -14.79 -6.66
CA GLU A 118 -1.09 -15.71 -5.87
C GLU A 118 -2.26 -15.04 -5.12
N TYR A 119 -2.17 -13.73 -4.87
CA TYR A 119 -3.24 -12.92 -4.30
C TYR A 119 -3.98 -12.08 -5.34
N GLY A 120 -3.85 -12.40 -6.63
CA GLY A 120 -4.52 -11.69 -7.72
C GLY A 120 -3.88 -10.36 -8.13
N GLY A 121 -2.68 -10.05 -7.63
CA GLY A 121 -1.90 -8.91 -8.10
C GLY A 121 -1.08 -9.19 -9.35
N LEU A 122 -0.27 -8.21 -9.78
CA LEU A 122 0.58 -8.34 -10.96
C LEU A 122 2.00 -8.81 -10.63
N GLY A 123 2.44 -8.66 -9.38
CA GLY A 123 3.79 -9.02 -8.95
C GLY A 123 4.91 -8.20 -9.62
N LEU A 124 4.62 -6.99 -10.08
CA LEU A 124 5.56 -6.17 -10.84
C LEU A 124 6.75 -5.72 -9.97
N PRO A 125 7.96 -5.63 -10.56
CA PRO A 125 9.10 -5.01 -9.90
C PRO A 125 8.84 -3.55 -9.51
N LEU A 126 9.49 -3.08 -8.46
CA LEU A 126 9.35 -1.70 -7.95
C LEU A 126 9.62 -0.64 -9.03
N ALA A 127 10.55 -0.91 -9.96
CA ALA A 127 10.85 -0.01 -11.07
C ALA A 127 9.63 0.25 -11.98
N TYR A 128 8.85 -0.79 -12.28
CA TYR A 128 7.65 -0.68 -13.11
C TYR A 128 6.48 -0.05 -12.36
N TYR A 129 6.35 -0.34 -11.07
CA TYR A 129 5.45 0.40 -10.19
C TYR A 129 5.73 1.92 -10.21
N GLY A 130 7.00 2.31 -10.01
CA GLY A 130 7.41 3.71 -10.05
C GLY A 130 7.12 4.38 -11.40
N ARG A 131 7.43 3.70 -12.51
CA ARG A 131 7.11 4.21 -13.87
C ARG A 131 5.61 4.38 -14.10
N ALA A 132 4.78 3.46 -13.62
CA ALA A 132 3.33 3.59 -13.72
C ALA A 132 2.81 4.78 -12.91
N LEU A 133 3.33 5.00 -11.69
CA LEU A 133 2.99 6.20 -10.91
C LEU A 133 3.41 7.49 -11.61
N MET A 134 4.58 7.53 -12.25
CA MET A 134 5.02 8.69 -13.04
C MET A 134 4.09 8.98 -14.22
N LEU A 135 3.66 7.95 -14.94
CA LEU A 135 2.73 8.08 -16.07
C LEU A 135 1.34 8.57 -15.63
N LEU A 136 0.80 8.05 -14.53
CA LEU A 136 -0.51 8.47 -14.03
C LEU A 136 -0.44 9.85 -13.34
N GLY A 137 0.67 10.12 -12.65
CA GLY A 137 0.94 11.42 -12.04
C GLY A 137 1.08 12.55 -13.05
N SER A 138 1.53 12.27 -14.28
CA SER A 138 1.59 13.28 -15.35
C SER A 138 0.22 13.65 -15.92
N VAL A 139 -0.81 12.81 -15.73
CA VAL A 139 -2.21 13.18 -15.97
C VAL A 139 -2.69 14.10 -14.85
N HIS A 140 -2.56 13.66 -13.60
CA HIS A 140 -2.85 14.47 -12.42
C HIS A 140 -2.13 13.89 -11.18
N PRO A 141 -1.46 14.73 -10.34
CA PRO A 141 -0.70 14.25 -9.18
C PRO A 141 -1.51 13.42 -8.18
N SER A 142 -2.82 13.69 -8.03
CA SER A 142 -3.69 12.95 -7.11
C SER A 142 -3.81 11.46 -7.46
N LEU A 143 -3.70 11.08 -8.74
CA LEU A 143 -3.70 9.67 -9.15
C LEU A 143 -2.46 8.94 -8.61
N GLY A 144 -1.29 9.56 -8.78
CA GLY A 144 -0.03 9.05 -8.23
C GLY A 144 -0.06 8.98 -6.70
N ALA A 145 -0.60 10.02 -6.04
CA ALA A 145 -0.73 10.07 -4.59
C ALA A 145 -1.67 8.97 -4.05
N LEU A 146 -2.85 8.80 -4.65
CA LEU A 146 -3.82 7.76 -4.28
C LEU A 146 -3.20 6.36 -4.37
N LEU A 147 -2.57 6.05 -5.50
CA LEU A 147 -1.99 4.73 -5.75
C LEU A 147 -0.76 4.48 -4.86
N SER A 148 0.06 5.52 -4.63
CA SER A 148 1.18 5.44 -3.70
C SER A 148 0.72 5.21 -2.27
N ALA A 149 -0.26 6.00 -1.80
CA ALA A 149 -0.83 5.82 -0.47
C ALA A 149 -1.45 4.43 -0.31
N HIS A 150 -2.17 3.95 -1.33
CA HIS A 150 -2.76 2.60 -1.32
C HIS A 150 -1.69 1.50 -1.24
N GLN A 151 -0.69 1.49 -2.12
CA GLN A 151 0.20 0.32 -2.26
C GLN A 151 1.54 0.44 -1.54
N SER A 152 2.02 1.64 -1.18
CA SER A 152 3.31 1.83 -0.50
C SER A 152 3.18 1.80 1.02
N ILE A 153 2.08 2.32 1.57
CA ILE A 153 1.89 2.48 3.02
C ILE A 153 0.53 1.98 3.52
N GLY A 154 -0.49 1.96 2.65
CA GLY A 154 -1.78 1.37 2.93
C GLY A 154 -1.70 -0.15 3.05
N VAL A 155 -2.83 -0.78 3.38
CA VAL A 155 -2.97 -2.20 3.75
C VAL A 155 -2.09 -3.19 2.94
N PRO A 156 -1.96 -3.10 1.60
CA PRO A 156 -1.12 -3.99 0.80
C PRO A 156 0.30 -4.21 1.33
N GLU A 157 1.03 -3.14 1.67
CA GLU A 157 2.45 -3.26 2.02
C GLU A 157 2.69 -3.90 3.40
N PRO A 158 2.11 -3.40 4.52
CA PRO A 158 2.32 -4.00 5.83
C PRO A 158 1.71 -5.40 5.93
N VAL A 159 0.57 -5.69 5.28
CA VAL A 159 0.02 -7.06 5.27
C VAL A 159 0.91 -8.01 4.48
N LYS A 160 1.49 -7.57 3.35
CA LYS A 160 2.44 -8.39 2.60
C LYS A 160 3.69 -8.70 3.42
N LEU A 161 4.26 -7.72 4.11
CA LEU A 161 5.51 -7.86 4.86
C LEU A 161 5.35 -8.56 6.21
N PHE A 162 4.29 -8.24 6.95
CA PHE A 162 4.13 -8.61 8.36
C PHE A 162 2.82 -9.34 8.68
N GLY A 163 1.89 -9.41 7.72
CA GLY A 163 0.61 -10.08 7.92
C GLY A 163 0.77 -11.59 8.06
N SER A 164 -0.09 -12.19 8.88
CA SER A 164 -0.33 -13.64 8.86
C SER A 164 -0.90 -14.09 7.52
N GLU A 165 -0.76 -15.37 7.18
CA GLU A 165 -1.35 -15.94 5.97
C GLU A 165 -2.86 -15.71 5.89
N ALA A 166 -3.57 -15.80 7.02
CA ALA A 166 -5.00 -15.49 7.08
C ALA A 166 -5.30 -14.02 6.70
N GLN A 167 -4.48 -13.07 7.14
CA GLN A 167 -4.62 -11.66 6.75
C GLN A 167 -4.29 -11.44 5.28
N LYS A 168 -3.22 -12.06 4.76
CA LYS A 168 -2.85 -11.94 3.34
C LYS A 168 -3.98 -12.43 2.43
N GLN A 169 -4.53 -13.62 2.72
CA GLN A 169 -5.64 -14.20 1.96
C GLN A 169 -6.93 -13.37 2.06
N ALA A 170 -7.20 -12.74 3.21
CA ALA A 170 -8.40 -11.92 3.39
C ALA A 170 -8.32 -10.55 2.71
N PHE A 171 -7.14 -9.91 2.72
CA PHE A 171 -7.01 -8.49 2.35
C PHE A 171 -6.37 -8.26 0.98
N LEU A 172 -5.31 -9.00 0.63
CA LEU A 172 -4.56 -8.72 -0.60
C LEU A 172 -5.39 -8.90 -1.88
N PRO A 173 -6.25 -9.95 -2.01
CA PRO A 173 -7.13 -10.08 -3.17
C PRO A 173 -8.12 -8.93 -3.34
N ARG A 174 -8.64 -8.40 -2.22
CA ARG A 174 -9.57 -7.26 -2.25
C ARG A 174 -8.86 -5.98 -2.71
N CYS A 175 -7.65 -5.77 -2.22
CA CYS A 175 -6.83 -4.62 -2.64
C CYS A 175 -6.48 -4.72 -4.12
N ALA A 176 -6.03 -5.89 -4.58
CA ALA A 176 -5.72 -6.13 -5.98
C ALA A 176 -6.92 -5.90 -6.91
N ALA A 177 -8.14 -6.22 -6.45
CA ALA A 177 -9.39 -5.98 -7.17
C ALA A 177 -9.86 -4.51 -7.19
N GLY A 178 -9.11 -3.57 -6.58
CA GLY A 178 -9.42 -2.14 -6.61
C GLY A 178 -10.02 -1.57 -5.33
N ALA A 179 -10.03 -2.30 -4.21
CA ALA A 179 -10.41 -1.70 -2.93
C ALA A 179 -9.39 -0.62 -2.54
N VAL A 180 -9.87 0.60 -2.28
CA VAL A 180 -9.03 1.71 -1.83
C VAL A 180 -8.71 1.55 -0.34
N THR A 181 -7.47 1.86 0.04
CA THR A 181 -7.01 1.77 1.44
C THR A 181 -6.33 3.07 1.84
N ALA A 182 -6.31 3.36 3.13
CA ALA A 182 -5.63 4.52 3.71
C ALA A 182 -4.62 4.08 4.76
N PHE A 183 -3.69 4.98 5.09
CA PHE A 183 -2.74 4.84 6.19
C PHE A 183 -3.04 5.94 7.21
N LEU A 184 -3.44 5.53 8.42
CA LEU A 184 -3.90 6.44 9.47
C LEU A 184 -2.82 6.50 10.55
N LEU A 185 -1.90 7.46 10.41
CA LEU A 185 -0.82 7.70 11.37
C LEU A 185 -0.86 9.12 11.95
N THR A 186 -1.05 10.13 11.11
CA THR A 186 -1.07 11.54 11.51
C THR A 186 -2.27 11.84 12.41
N GLU A 187 -2.02 12.57 13.49
CA GLU A 187 -3.04 13.11 14.41
C GLU A 187 -2.94 14.64 14.46
N PRO A 188 -3.95 15.38 14.98
CA PRO A 188 -3.95 16.84 14.98
C PRO A 188 -2.69 17.48 15.57
N ASP A 189 -2.13 16.87 16.63
CA ASP A 189 -0.96 17.36 17.36
C ASP A 189 0.29 16.48 17.16
N VAL A 190 0.22 15.44 16.31
CA VAL A 190 1.31 14.48 16.11
C VAL A 190 1.64 14.36 14.63
N GLY A 191 2.77 14.96 14.28
CA GLY A 191 3.45 14.96 12.99
C GLY A 191 4.93 15.27 13.20
N SER A 192 5.65 15.66 12.15
CA SER A 192 7.03 16.15 12.25
C SER A 192 7.11 17.63 12.62
#